data_AF-A0AAP6VQL3-F1
#
_entry.id   AF-A0AAP6VQL3-F1
#
_cell.length_a   1.000
_cell.length_b   1.000
_cell.length_c   1.000
_cell.angle_alpha   90.00
_cell.angle_beta   90.00
_cell.angle_gamma   90.00
#
_symmetry.space_group_name_H-M   'P 1'
#
loop_
_entity.id
_entity.type
_entity.pdbx_description
1 polymer ?
#
loop_
_entity_poly.entity_id
_entity_poly.type
_entity_poly.pdbx_seq_one_letter_code
_entity_poly.pdbx_strand_id
1 'polypeptide(L)' 'MLHKIEKIYLIAQVTFSVLVILFGFSYGIRCLVANQIFCALCFAVIGYVSGYRLLFKASMAELREYKQRVGK' A
#
# COMPACT_ATOMS: atom_id res chain seq x y z
N MET A 1 -6.77 -15.21 -21.21
CA MET A 1 -7.27 -15.12 -19.82
C MET A 1 -6.20 -14.69 -18.83
N LEU A 2 -4.98 -15.23 -18.93
CA LEU A 2 -3.85 -14.92 -18.02
C LEU A 2 -3.55 -13.42 -17.87
N HIS A 3 -3.44 -12.67 -18.97
CA HIS A 3 -3.21 -11.21 -18.93
C HIS A 3 -4.33 -10.41 -18.25
N LYS A 4 -5.58 -10.90 -18.28
CA LYS A 4 -6.72 -10.23 -17.63
C LYS A 4 -6.64 -10.42 -16.12
N ILE A 5 -6.26 -11.63 -15.67
CA ILE A 5 -6.06 -11.97 -14.26
C ILE A 5 -4.84 -11.21 -13.70
N GLU A 6 -3.75 -11.14 -14.45
CA GLU A 6 -2.54 -10.39 -14.08
C GLU A 6 -2.84 -8.89 -13.85
N LYS A 7 -3.60 -8.27 -14.76
CA LYS A 7 -4.03 -6.88 -14.59
C LYS A 7 -4.87 -6.66 -13.33
N ILE A 8 -5.81 -7.56 -13.06
CA ILE A 8 -6.68 -7.50 -11.87
C ILE A 8 -5.83 -7.65 -10.61
N TYR A 9 -4.86 -8.57 -10.62
CA TYR A 9 -3.95 -8.78 -9.51
C TYR A 9 -3.13 -7.52 -9.20
N LEU A 10 -2.51 -6.90 -10.20
CA LEU A 10 -1.72 -5.67 -10.03
C LEU A 10 -2.57 -4.51 -9.52
N ILE A 11 -3.80 -4.35 -10.01
CA ILE A 11 -4.73 -3.32 -9.52
C ILE A 11 -5.12 -3.62 -8.07
N ALA A 12 -5.44 -4.87 -7.74
CA ALA A 12 -5.78 -5.27 -6.38
C ALA A 12 -4.62 -5.04 -5.41
N GLN A 13 -3.38 -5.26 -5.85
CA GLN A 13 -2.17 -5.02 -5.07
C GLN A 13 -1.99 -3.53 -4.74
N VAL A 14 -2.18 -2.65 -5.73
CA VAL A 14 -2.18 -1.19 -5.50
C VAL A 14 -3.29 -0.80 -4.53
N THR A 15 -4.52 -1.27 -4.74
CA THR A 15 -5.64 -0.97 -3.84
C THR A 15 -5.37 -1.45 -2.42
N PHE A 16 -4.84 -2.67 -2.24
CA PHE A 16 -4.48 -3.21 -0.94
C PHE A 16 -3.40 -2.38 -0.25
N SER A 17 -2.39 -1.91 -1.00
CA SER A 17 -1.35 -1.05 -0.44
C SER A 17 -1.92 0.27 0.10
N VAL A 18 -2.90 0.88 -0.59
CA VAL A 18 -3.59 2.08 -0.11
C VAL A 18 -4.39 1.79 1.16
N LEU A 19 -5.06 0.64 1.24
CA LEU A 19 -5.78 0.23 2.45
C LEU A 19 -4.84 0.06 3.64
N VAL A 20 -3.66 -0.54 3.45
CA VAL A 20 -2.65 -0.70 4.51
C VAL A 20 -2.13 0.65 5.00
N ILE A 21 -1.91 1.61 4.09
CA ILE A 21 -1.52 2.98 4.44
C ILE A 21 -2.62 3.63 5.30
N LEU A 22 -3.86 3.64 4.82
CA LEU A 22 -5.00 4.23 5.52
C LEU A 22 -5.21 3.58 6.89
N PHE A 23 -5.08 2.25 6.99
CA PHE A 23 -5.18 1.51 8.24
C PHE A 23 -4.08 1.94 9.23
N GLY A 24 -2.82 1.97 8.78
CA GLY A 24 -1.68 2.37 9.61
C GLY A 24 -1.83 3.79 10.16
N PHE A 25 -2.20 4.75 9.32
CA PHE A 25 -2.42 6.13 9.77
C PHE A 25 -3.66 6.29 10.66
N SER A 26 -4.78 5.62 10.34
CA SER A 26 -6.00 5.69 11.15
C SER A 26 -5.80 5.13 12.55
N TYR A 27 -5.14 3.96 12.65
CA TYR A 27 -4.79 3.39 13.95
C TYR A 27 -3.71 4.19 14.67
N GLY A 28 -2.75 4.76 13.95
CA GLY A 28 -1.77 5.70 14.50
C GLY A 28 -2.45 6.89 15.18
N ILE A 29 -3.41 7.53 14.50
CA ILE A 29 -4.21 8.64 15.05
C ILE A 29 -5.03 8.17 16.26
N ARG A 30 -5.68 7.00 16.18
CA ARG A 30 -6.44 6.43 17.31
C ARG A 30 -5.56 6.24 18.55
N CYS A 31 -4.35 5.70 18.36
CA CYS A 31 -3.37 5.53 19.44
C CYS A 31 -2.89 6.88 20.00
N LEU A 32 -2.73 7.89 19.14
CA LEU A 32 -2.35 9.24 19.56
C LEU A 32 -3.43 9.89 20.43
N VAL A 33 -4.71 9.75 20.07
CA VAL A 33 -5.86 10.21 20.87
C VAL A 33 -5.92 9.49 22.23
N ALA A 34 -5.53 8.21 22.27
CA ALA A 34 -5.45 7.43 23.51
C ALA A 34 -4.16 7.67 24.32
N ASN A 35 -3.34 8.66 23.94
CA ASN A 35 -2.04 8.98 24.54
C ASN A 35 -1.02 7.80 24.53
N GLN A 36 -1.19 6.83 23.63
CA GLN A 36 -0.30 5.69 23.43
C GLN A 36 0.75 6.03 22.36
N ILE A 37 1.71 6.89 22.72
CA ILE A 37 2.69 7.47 21.79
C ILE A 37 3.54 6.40 21.09
N PHE A 38 3.98 5.38 21.83
CA PHE A 38 4.75 4.27 21.26
C PHE A 38 3.97 3.51 20.18
N CYS A 39 2.71 3.14 20.48
CA CYS A 39 1.84 2.47 19.52
C CYS A 39 1.56 3.36 18.30
N ALA A 40 1.33 4.65 18.51
CA ALA A 40 1.10 5.60 17.43
C ALA A 40 2.31 5.68 16.47
N LEU A 41 3.52 5.73 17.01
CA LEU A 41 4.76 5.69 16.24
C LEU A 41 4.91 4.38 15.45
N CYS A 42 4.68 3.22 16.07
CA CYS A 42 4.76 1.93 15.38
C CYS A 42 3.77 1.85 14.20
N PHE A 43 2.52 2.25 14.40
CA PHE A 43 1.52 2.26 13.33
C PHE A 43 1.81 3.28 12.23
N ALA A 44 2.35 4.46 12.58
CA ALA A 44 2.81 5.43 11.60
C ALA A 44 3.98 4.90 10.76
N VAL A 45 4.94 4.21 11.39
CA VAL A 45 6.06 3.55 10.68
C VAL A 45 5.54 2.43 9.76
N ILE A 46 4.58 1.62 10.21
CA ILE A 46 3.97 0.58 9.35
C ILE A 46 3.27 1.22 8.14
N GLY A 47 2.47 2.26 8.36
CA GLY A 47 1.78 2.98 7.28
C GLY A 47 2.77 3.59 6.26
N TYR A 48 3.84 4.21 6.75
CA TYR A 48 4.83 4.87 5.90
C TYR A 48 5.81 3.90 5.23
N VAL A 49 6.47 3.02 5.99
CA VAL A 49 7.52 2.15 5.48
C VAL A 49 6.92 0.98 4.71
N SER A 50 6.05 0.20 5.35
CA SER A 50 5.48 -1.00 4.74
C SER A 50 4.44 -0.61 3.68
N GLY A 51 3.51 0.28 4.02
CA GLY A 51 2.47 0.74 3.11
C GLY A 51 3.00 1.55 1.94
N TYR A 52 3.54 2.75 2.22
CA TYR A 52 3.92 3.70 1.17
C TYR A 52 5.26 3.38 0.49
N ARG A 53 6.33 3.15 1.26
CA ARG A 53 7.68 3.02 0.71
C ARG A 53 7.92 1.68 0.00
N LEU A 54 7.41 0.58 0.57
CA LEU A 54 7.53 -0.77 -0.01
C LEU A 54 6.35 -1.08 -0.92
N LEU A 55 5.16 -1.36 -0.36
CA LEU A 55 4.06 -1.96 -1.11
C LEU A 55 3.56 -1.06 -2.23
N PHE A 56 3.26 0.21 -1.95
CA PHE A 56 2.68 1.11 -2.93
C PHE A 56 3.68 1.40 -4.06
N LYS A 57 4.94 1.68 -3.73
CA LYS A 57 5.99 1.93 -4.72
C LYS A 57 6.26 0.72 -5.61
N ALA A 58 6.38 -0.48 -5.03
CA ALA A 58 6.58 -1.71 -5.80
C ALA A 58 5.40 -2.01 -6.71
N SER A 59 4.17 -1.97 -6.18
CA SER A 59 2.94 -2.24 -6.95
C SER A 59 2.76 -1.26 -8.13
N MET A 60 3.10 0.02 -7.92
CA MET A 60 3.06 1.02 -9.00
C MET A 60 4.14 0.78 -10.07
N ALA A 61 5.33 0.32 -9.68
CA ALA A 61 6.38 -0.04 -10.63
C ALA A 61 5.95 -1.22 -11.50
N GLU A 62 5.43 -2.29 -10.89
CA GLU A 62 4.93 -3.48 -11.60
C GLU A 62 3.76 -3.13 -12.54
N LEU A 63 2.82 -2.29 -12.09
CA LEU A 63 1.71 -1.84 -12.93
C LEU A 63 2.19 -1.00 -14.13
N ARG A 64 3.25 -0.19 -13.94
CA ARG A 64 3.86 0.60 -15.03
C ARG A 64 4.55 -0.32 -16.04
N GLU A 65 5.33 -1.30 -15.59
CA GLU A 65 5.97 -2.28 -16.47
C GLU A 65 4.94 -3.09 -17.26
N TYR A 66 3.87 -3.55 -16.61
CA TYR A 66 2.77 -4.25 -17.28
C TYR A 66 2.15 -3.40 -18.39
N LYS A 67 1.88 -2.10 -18.12
CA LYS A 67 1.36 -1.18 -19.14
C LYS A 67 2.33 -1.00 -20.32
N GLN A 68 3.64 -0.99 -20.08
CA GLN A 68 4.64 -0.89 -21.14
C GLN A 68 4.72 -2.17 -22.00
N ARG A 69 4.55 -3.35 -21.39
CA ARG A 69 4.55 -4.64 -22.10
C ARG A 69 3.29 -4.84 -22.94
N VAL A 70 2.13 -4.38 -22.46
CA VAL A 70 0.84 -4.52 -23.17
C VAL A 70 0.60 -3.43 -24.20
N GLY A 71 1.20 -2.24 -24.01
CA GLY A 71 1.10 -1.13 -24.96
C GLY A 71 2.06 -1.20 -26.15
N LYS A 72 2.88 -2.24 -26.23
CA LYS A 72 3.84 -2.51 -27.31
C LYS A 72 3.37 -3.72 -28.11
#